data_AF-A0A2E2B7G0-F1
#
_entry.id   AF-A0A2E2B7G0-F1
#
_cell.length_a   1.000
_cell.length_b   1.000
_cell.length_c   1.000
_cell.angle_alpha   90.00
_cell.angle_beta   90.00
_cell.angle_gamma   90.00
#
_symmetry.space_group_name_H-M   'P 1'
#
loop_
_entity.id
_entity.type
_entity.pdbx_description
1 polymer ?
#
loop_
_entity_poly.entity_id
_entity_poly.type
_entity_poly.pdbx_seq_one_letter_code
_entity_poly.pdbx_strand_id
1 'polypeptide(L)'
;MSIKTICTTLLAMLMSASLVQAAEHSAARIDISVKNGKVEFKNPEDKAVRVYYAHWVKDEDQKVKRVCAEKKITDGEWVQFSYTVTPTEDGPLTMSIKGRYSKTLKNWVYYDDVTVEGAAKQVVNSSFEETGGWRFPKGQQVLDESLAHTGKGAVLVWHDKPAYQTIEVKAGQPVTITAWVKFCKQEDKEPK
;
A
#
# COMPACT_ATOMS: atom_id res chain seq x y z
N MET A 1 -22.27 64.19 -30.39
CA MET A 1 -21.79 64.01 -29.01
C MET A 1 -21.63 62.51 -28.79
N SER A 2 -20.40 61.99 -28.86
CA SER A 2 -20.12 60.55 -28.81
C SER A 2 -19.35 60.24 -27.53
N ILE A 3 -19.96 59.48 -26.63
CA ILE A 3 -19.36 59.05 -25.36
C ILE A 3 -19.31 57.52 -25.36
N LYS A 4 -18.10 57.04 -25.62
CA LYS A 4 -17.40 55.83 -25.16
C LYS A 4 -18.23 54.84 -24.32
N THR A 5 -18.40 53.62 -24.83
CA THR A 5 -18.61 52.43 -24.00
C THR A 5 -17.27 51.72 -23.82
N ILE A 6 -16.74 51.80 -22.61
CA ILE A 6 -15.48 51.18 -22.17
C ILE A 6 -15.75 49.73 -21.76
N CYS A 7 -14.77 48.88 -22.11
CA CYS A 7 -14.62 47.47 -21.73
C CYS A 7 -15.09 47.13 -20.31
N THR A 8 -15.74 45.98 -20.16
CA THR A 8 -15.73 45.25 -18.89
C THR A 8 -15.57 43.75 -19.18
N THR A 9 -14.31 43.34 -19.37
CA THR A 9 -13.88 41.95 -19.22
C THR A 9 -13.80 41.65 -17.72
N LEU A 10 -14.73 40.85 -17.19
CA LEU A 10 -14.55 40.23 -15.87
C LEU A 10 -14.00 38.82 -16.08
N LEU A 11 -12.70 38.69 -15.84
CA LEU A 11 -11.94 37.44 -15.81
C LEU A 11 -12.29 36.71 -14.50
N ALA A 12 -13.13 35.68 -14.57
CA ALA A 12 -13.33 34.75 -13.46
C ALA A 12 -12.23 33.68 -13.51
N MET A 13 -11.06 33.98 -12.92
CA MET A 13 -10.06 32.99 -12.54
C MET A 13 -10.06 32.84 -11.02
N LEU A 14 -9.63 31.64 -10.59
CA LEU A 14 -9.41 31.16 -9.23
C LEU A 14 -10.63 30.53 -8.55
N MET A 15 -10.66 29.19 -8.57
CA MET A 15 -10.52 28.34 -7.38
C MET A 15 -10.72 26.88 -7.84
N SER A 16 -9.65 26.23 -8.29
CA SER A 16 -9.61 24.76 -8.44
C SER A 16 -8.16 24.28 -8.41
N ALA A 17 -7.44 24.60 -7.33
CA ALA A 17 -6.07 24.14 -7.13
C ALA A 17 -5.93 23.59 -5.71
N SER A 18 -6.59 22.46 -5.43
CA SER A 18 -6.34 21.73 -4.18
C SER A 18 -6.39 20.20 -4.32
N LEU A 19 -6.68 19.64 -5.50
CA LEU A 19 -6.68 18.18 -5.68
C LEU A 19 -5.36 17.62 -6.25
N VAL A 20 -4.46 18.45 -6.79
CA VAL A 20 -3.25 17.97 -7.48
C VAL A 20 -2.15 17.50 -6.50
N GLN A 21 -2.18 17.92 -5.24
CA GLN A 21 -1.09 17.66 -4.29
C GLN A 21 -1.20 16.32 -3.54
N ALA A 22 -2.38 15.69 -3.54
CA ALA A 22 -2.57 14.35 -2.96
C ALA A 22 -1.83 13.26 -3.76
N ALA A 23 -1.74 13.42 -5.08
CA ALA A 23 -1.28 12.38 -6.00
C ALA A 23 0.20 12.01 -5.85
N GLU A 24 1.07 12.90 -5.36
CA GLU A 24 2.52 12.63 -5.22
C GLU A 24 2.87 11.76 -3.99
N HIS A 25 1.95 11.64 -3.03
CA HIS A 25 2.23 11.04 -1.73
C HIS A 25 1.33 9.86 -1.36
N SER A 26 0.23 9.64 -2.09
CA SER A 26 -0.66 8.50 -1.91
C SER A 26 -0.05 7.24 -2.53
N ALA A 27 0.54 6.38 -1.69
CA ALA A 27 0.97 5.05 -2.10
C ALA A 27 0.61 3.99 -1.06
N ALA A 28 0.09 2.87 -1.57
CA ALA A 28 0.00 1.61 -0.87
C ALA A 28 1.39 1.00 -0.77
N ARG A 29 1.67 0.26 0.30
CA ARG A 29 2.97 -0.36 0.54
C ARG A 29 2.83 -1.74 1.16
N ILE A 30 3.52 -2.71 0.58
CA ILE A 30 3.65 -4.07 1.12
C ILE A 30 5.14 -4.30 1.36
N ASP A 31 5.50 -4.51 2.63
CA ASP A 31 6.84 -4.97 3.00
C ASP A 31 6.81 -6.46 3.23
N ILE A 32 7.88 -7.13 2.83
CA ILE A 32 8.12 -8.53 3.14
C ILE A 32 9.48 -8.69 3.79
N SER A 33 9.57 -9.69 4.66
CA SER A 33 10.83 -10.09 5.24
C SER A 33 10.91 -11.58 5.51
N VAL A 34 12.11 -12.12 5.35
CA VAL A 34 12.45 -13.52 5.68
C VAL A 34 13.45 -13.55 6.82
N LYS A 35 13.46 -14.65 7.59
CA LYS A 35 14.42 -14.84 8.68
C LYS A 35 15.82 -15.19 8.16
N ASN A 36 15.88 -16.10 7.19
CA ASN A 36 17.10 -16.65 6.60
C ASN A 36 17.12 -16.41 5.09
N GLY A 37 18.29 -16.57 4.47
CA GLY A 37 18.48 -16.31 3.04
C GLY A 37 18.32 -14.85 2.63
N LYS A 38 17.90 -14.64 1.38
CA LYS A 38 17.57 -13.34 0.78
C LYS A 38 16.24 -13.45 0.02
N VAL A 39 15.69 -12.29 -0.33
CA VAL A 39 14.49 -12.21 -1.18
C VAL A 39 14.83 -11.52 -2.48
N GLU A 40 14.82 -12.28 -3.56
CA GLU A 40 15.05 -11.74 -4.90
C GLU A 40 13.75 -11.22 -5.49
N PHE A 41 13.83 -10.24 -6.40
CA PHE A 41 12.66 -9.71 -7.09
C PHE A 41 13.06 -9.12 -8.44
N LYS A 42 12.07 -8.94 -9.30
CA LYS A 42 12.15 -8.12 -10.50
C LYS A 42 11.10 -7.02 -10.40
N ASN A 43 11.38 -5.85 -10.96
CA ASN A 43 10.34 -4.83 -11.04
C ASN A 43 9.24 -5.32 -11.99
N PRO A 44 7.96 -5.16 -11.62
CA PRO A 44 6.84 -5.51 -12.47
C PRO A 44 6.76 -4.57 -13.69
N GLU A 45 6.00 -4.99 -14.70
CA GLU A 45 5.73 -4.16 -15.87
C GLU A 45 4.86 -2.94 -15.53
N ASP A 46 4.02 -3.06 -14.50
CA ASP A 46 3.25 -1.94 -13.95
C ASP A 46 4.18 -0.88 -13.38
N LYS A 47 4.35 0.21 -14.11
CA LYS A 47 5.20 1.35 -13.76
C LYS A 47 4.71 2.12 -12.53
N ALA A 48 3.46 1.90 -12.09
CA ALA A 48 2.97 2.46 -10.83
C ALA A 48 3.51 1.71 -9.60
N VAL A 49 4.06 0.51 -9.80
CA VAL A 49 4.64 -0.33 -8.76
C VAL A 49 6.16 -0.26 -8.80
N ARG A 50 6.77 -0.01 -7.64
CA ARG A 50 8.22 -0.05 -7.45
C ARG A 50 8.55 -1.07 -6.36
N VAL A 51 9.45 -2.00 -6.65
CA VAL A 51 9.97 -2.97 -5.70
C VAL A 51 11.44 -2.67 -5.43
N TYR A 52 11.84 -2.67 -4.16
CA TYR A 52 13.20 -2.30 -3.76
C TYR A 52 13.57 -2.90 -2.40
N TYR A 53 14.86 -3.09 -2.14
CA TYR A 53 15.34 -3.46 -0.81
C TYR A 53 15.21 -2.30 0.19
N ALA A 54 15.00 -2.60 1.47
CA ALA A 54 14.89 -1.63 2.55
C ALA A 54 16.16 -0.77 2.73
N HIS A 55 16.28 0.33 1.97
CA HIS A 55 17.48 1.17 1.89
C HIS A 55 17.91 1.85 3.21
N TRP A 56 17.05 1.89 4.22
CA TRP A 56 17.39 2.38 5.56
C TRP A 56 18.13 1.34 6.42
N VAL A 57 18.18 0.08 5.98
CA VAL A 57 18.95 -0.98 6.65
C VAL A 57 20.39 -0.91 6.15
N LYS A 58 21.32 -0.61 7.06
CA LYS A 58 22.75 -0.42 6.73
C LYS A 58 23.51 -1.74 6.55
N ASP A 59 23.10 -2.75 7.28
CA ASP A 59 23.67 -4.10 7.18
C ASP A 59 23.13 -4.75 5.89
N GLU A 60 24.00 -5.04 4.93
CA GLU A 60 23.59 -5.56 3.63
C GLU A 60 22.97 -6.97 3.73
N ASP A 61 23.44 -7.81 4.65
CA ASP A 61 22.89 -9.15 4.88
C ASP A 61 21.48 -9.10 5.47
N GLN A 62 21.19 -8.06 6.27
CA GLN A 62 19.83 -7.81 6.77
C GLN A 62 18.95 -7.08 5.75
N LYS A 63 19.55 -6.27 4.87
CA LYS A 63 18.84 -5.51 3.85
C LYS A 63 18.29 -6.41 2.76
N VAL A 64 19.07 -7.39 2.29
CA VAL A 64 18.61 -8.35 1.25
C VAL A 64 17.48 -9.27 1.73
N LYS A 65 17.25 -9.35 3.05
CA LYS A 65 16.12 -10.06 3.65
C LYS A 65 14.81 -9.28 3.62
N ARG A 66 14.83 -8.00 3.24
CA ARG A 66 13.72 -7.07 3.39
C ARG A 66 13.43 -6.36 2.07
N VAL A 67 12.31 -6.72 1.46
CA VAL A 67 11.83 -6.11 0.22
C VAL A 67 10.60 -5.27 0.51
N CYS A 68 10.53 -4.13 -0.15
CA CYS A 68 9.44 -3.17 -0.04
C CYS A 68 8.89 -2.93 -1.43
N ALA A 69 7.58 -3.09 -1.57
CA ALA A 69 6.86 -2.74 -2.77
C ALA A 69 5.96 -1.54 -2.45
N GLU A 70 5.99 -0.51 -3.29
CA GLU A 70 5.08 0.63 -3.21
C GLU A 70 4.30 0.76 -4.52
N LYS A 71 2.99 0.96 -4.44
CA LYS A 71 2.14 1.28 -5.58
C LYS A 71 1.57 2.69 -5.44
N LYS A 72 1.84 3.57 -6.41
CA LYS A 72 1.19 4.89 -6.50
C LYS A 72 -0.31 4.69 -6.74
N ILE A 73 -1.14 5.31 -5.91
CA ILE A 73 -2.61 5.25 -5.99
C ILE A 73 -3.11 6.68 -6.11
N THR A 74 -3.49 7.10 -7.32
CA THR A 74 -3.78 8.52 -7.60
C THR A 74 -5.24 8.87 -7.37
N ASP A 75 -6.11 7.87 -7.49
CA ASP A 75 -7.56 8.06 -7.52
C ASP A 75 -8.15 7.34 -6.33
N GLY A 76 -9.23 7.88 -5.76
CA GLY A 76 -9.93 7.29 -4.60
C GLY A 76 -10.70 6.02 -4.96
N GLU A 77 -10.19 5.22 -5.89
CA GLU A 77 -10.76 4.01 -6.45
C GLU A 77 -9.95 2.79 -6.03
N TRP A 78 -10.58 1.63 -6.06
CA TRP A 78 -9.91 0.35 -5.84
C TRP A 78 -9.04 -0.01 -7.05
N VAL A 79 -7.77 -0.30 -6.79
CA VAL A 79 -6.85 -0.77 -7.83
C VAL A 79 -6.08 -1.99 -7.35
N GLN A 80 -5.73 -2.88 -8.27
CA GLN A 80 -4.95 -4.05 -7.95
C GLN A 80 -3.47 -3.70 -7.79
N PHE A 81 -2.87 -4.16 -6.70
CA PHE A 81 -1.44 -4.10 -6.41
C PHE A 81 -0.88 -5.52 -6.42
N SER A 82 -0.05 -5.83 -7.42
CA SER A 82 0.60 -7.14 -7.55
C SER A 82 2.12 -7.01 -7.77
N TYR A 83 2.89 -7.91 -7.15
CA TYR A 83 4.31 -8.09 -7.43
C TYR A 83 4.77 -9.48 -7.00
N THR A 84 5.89 -9.92 -7.57
CA THR A 84 6.46 -11.26 -7.35
C THR A 84 7.84 -11.18 -6.74
N VAL A 85 8.11 -12.09 -5.81
CA VAL A 85 9.40 -12.24 -5.13
C VAL A 85 9.80 -13.71 -5.08
N THR A 86 11.10 -13.98 -4.94
CA THR A 86 11.64 -15.33 -4.85
C THR A 86 12.54 -15.44 -3.62
N PRO A 87 12.12 -16.14 -2.56
CA PRO A 87 12.97 -16.41 -1.41
C PRO A 87 14.03 -17.46 -1.79
N THR A 88 15.25 -17.34 -1.27
CA THR A 88 16.32 -18.30 -1.56
C THR A 88 16.40 -19.46 -0.58
N GLU A 89 15.62 -19.40 0.50
CA GLU A 89 15.56 -20.43 1.53
C GLU A 89 14.10 -20.70 1.92
N ASP A 90 13.86 -21.91 2.41
CA ASP A 90 12.58 -22.30 2.98
C ASP A 90 12.31 -21.55 4.29
N GLY A 91 11.03 -21.35 4.57
CA GLY A 91 10.54 -20.97 5.90
C GLY A 91 9.59 -19.78 5.90
N PRO A 92 9.51 -19.04 7.01
CA PRO A 92 8.49 -18.02 7.17
C PRO A 92 8.86 -16.74 6.42
N LEU A 93 7.91 -16.25 5.62
CA LEU A 93 7.91 -14.92 5.02
C LEU A 93 6.83 -14.09 5.71
N THR A 94 7.23 -12.99 6.35
CA THR A 94 6.30 -12.07 7.01
C THR A 94 5.97 -10.92 6.09
N MET A 95 4.69 -10.74 5.80
CA MET A 95 4.12 -9.63 5.05
C MET A 95 3.62 -8.54 6.00
N SER A 96 3.78 -7.28 5.61
CA SER A 96 3.30 -6.10 6.30
C SER A 96 2.64 -5.15 5.30
N ILE A 97 1.32 -5.06 5.33
CA ILE A 97 0.54 -4.14 4.49
C ILE A 97 0.32 -2.81 5.22
N LYS A 98 0.55 -1.69 4.53
CA LYS A 98 0.56 -0.35 5.12
C LYS A 98 0.50 0.75 4.07
N GLY A 99 0.35 1.99 4.53
CA GLY A 99 0.60 3.17 3.71
C GLY A 99 2.09 3.54 3.63
N ARG A 100 2.43 4.37 2.64
CA ARG A 100 3.76 4.97 2.47
C ARG A 100 4.23 5.67 3.74
N TYR A 101 5.53 5.56 4.03
CA TYR A 101 6.15 6.38 5.07
C TYR A 101 6.07 7.87 4.72
N SER A 102 5.67 8.68 5.69
CA SER A 102 5.89 10.13 5.69
C SER A 102 6.34 10.55 7.09
N LYS A 103 7.16 11.61 7.17
CA LYS A 103 7.59 12.19 8.44
C LYS A 103 6.45 12.92 9.13
N THR A 104 5.56 13.54 8.36
CA THR A 104 4.53 14.47 8.85
C THR A 104 3.12 13.96 8.63
N LEU A 105 2.91 13.02 7.70
CA LEU A 105 1.57 12.57 7.32
C LEU A 105 1.36 11.08 7.64
N LYS A 106 0.13 10.75 8.07
CA LYS A 106 -0.44 9.41 8.09
C LYS A 106 -1.09 9.18 6.73
N ASN A 107 -0.47 8.34 5.90
CA ASN A 107 -1.06 7.90 4.63
C ASN A 107 -1.96 6.71 4.91
N TRP A 108 -3.27 6.93 4.98
CA TRP A 108 -4.25 5.88 5.24
C TRP A 108 -4.69 5.20 3.95
N VAL A 109 -4.65 3.88 3.94
CA VAL A 109 -4.94 3.03 2.78
C VAL A 109 -5.82 1.87 3.21
N TYR A 110 -6.88 1.60 2.45
CA TYR A 110 -7.65 0.38 2.57
C TYR A 110 -6.99 -0.75 1.80
N TYR A 111 -7.00 -1.93 2.39
CA TYR A 111 -6.61 -3.19 1.77
C TYR A 111 -7.76 -4.19 1.87
N ASP A 112 -7.92 -4.96 0.81
CA ASP A 112 -8.89 -6.04 0.72
C ASP A 112 -8.41 -7.12 -0.27
N ASP A 113 -9.03 -8.30 -0.22
CA ASP A 113 -8.82 -9.41 -1.15
C ASP A 113 -7.35 -9.77 -1.38
N VAL A 114 -6.62 -9.98 -0.28
CA VAL A 114 -5.18 -10.32 -0.32
C VAL A 114 -4.96 -11.78 -0.69
N THR A 115 -4.32 -12.03 -1.82
CA THR A 115 -3.99 -13.38 -2.29
C THR A 115 -2.49 -13.58 -2.42
N VAL A 116 -2.05 -14.83 -2.25
CA VAL A 116 -0.65 -15.21 -2.43
C VAL A 116 -0.51 -16.52 -3.20
N GLU A 117 0.02 -16.43 -4.40
CA GLU A 117 0.35 -17.60 -5.21
C GLU A 117 1.77 -18.07 -4.93
N GLY A 118 2.02 -19.39 -5.04
CA GLY A 118 3.35 -19.97 -4.85
C GLY A 118 3.80 -20.17 -3.40
N ALA A 119 2.98 -19.77 -2.41
CA ALA A 119 3.22 -20.07 -1.01
C ALA A 119 2.75 -21.49 -0.64
N ALA A 120 3.51 -22.17 0.22
CA ALA A 120 3.15 -23.50 0.74
C ALA A 120 1.95 -23.43 1.70
N LYS A 121 1.77 -22.30 2.38
CA LYS A 121 0.59 -21.99 3.18
C LYS A 121 -0.01 -20.67 2.73
N GLN A 122 -1.30 -20.71 2.39
CA GLN A 122 -2.06 -19.57 1.90
C GLN A 122 -2.37 -18.55 3.00
N VAL A 123 -2.68 -17.33 2.58
CA VAL A 123 -3.22 -16.26 3.44
C VAL A 123 -4.56 -16.72 4.00
N VAL A 124 -4.76 -16.50 5.30
CA VAL A 124 -6.04 -16.68 5.98
C VAL A 124 -6.74 -15.34 6.08
N ASN A 125 -8.07 -15.34 5.90
CA ASN A 125 -8.91 -14.15 6.00
C ASN A 125 -8.43 -13.05 5.03
N SER A 126 -8.39 -13.40 3.74
CA SER A 126 -7.92 -12.53 2.66
C SER A 126 -8.80 -11.29 2.46
N SER A 127 -10.11 -11.41 2.72
CA SER A 127 -11.13 -10.38 2.55
C SER A 127 -11.47 -9.62 3.84
N PHE A 128 -10.82 -9.94 4.97
CA PHE A 128 -11.07 -9.29 6.26
C PHE A 128 -12.54 -9.33 6.75
N GLU A 129 -13.34 -10.30 6.30
CA GLU A 129 -14.73 -10.48 6.76
C GLU A 129 -14.78 -11.04 8.20
N GLU A 130 -13.77 -11.81 8.57
CA GLU A 130 -13.69 -12.49 9.85
C GLU A 130 -12.65 -11.86 10.77
N THR A 131 -12.65 -12.23 12.04
CA THR A 131 -11.56 -11.88 12.96
C THR A 131 -10.47 -12.94 12.92
N GLY A 132 -9.21 -12.53 12.87
CA GLY A 132 -8.06 -13.44 12.91
C GLY A 132 -7.29 -13.54 11.59
N GLY A 133 -6.25 -14.38 11.56
CA GLY A 133 -5.31 -14.51 10.43
C GLY A 133 -4.28 -13.37 10.36
N TRP A 134 -4.75 -12.13 10.47
CA TRP A 134 -3.94 -10.92 10.47
C TRP A 134 -3.73 -10.35 11.88
N ARG A 135 -2.56 -9.75 12.11
CA ARG A 135 -2.25 -8.98 13.32
C ARG A 135 -2.24 -7.49 12.99
N PHE A 136 -3.15 -6.74 13.60
CA PHE A 136 -3.21 -5.29 13.51
C PHE A 136 -3.81 -4.70 14.81
N PRO A 137 -3.49 -3.43 15.15
CA PRO A 137 -4.17 -2.68 16.20
C PRO A 137 -5.70 -2.72 16.12
N LYS A 138 -6.37 -2.68 17.29
CA LYS A 138 -7.84 -2.63 17.37
C LYS A 138 -8.40 -1.44 16.56
N GLY A 139 -9.53 -1.66 15.91
CA GLY A 139 -10.25 -0.64 15.14
C GLY A 139 -9.74 -0.39 13.72
N GLN A 140 -8.85 -1.25 13.20
CA GLN A 140 -8.39 -1.16 11.81
C GLN A 140 -9.18 -2.02 10.84
N GLN A 141 -9.83 -3.07 11.32
CA GLN A 141 -10.81 -3.80 10.53
C GLN A 141 -12.06 -2.93 10.38
N VAL A 142 -12.53 -2.81 9.15
CA VAL A 142 -13.76 -2.14 8.79
C VAL A 142 -14.73 -3.21 8.28
N LEU A 143 -15.98 -3.11 8.72
CA LEU A 143 -17.09 -3.97 8.29
C LEU A 143 -18.19 -3.07 7.71
N ASP A 144 -17.97 -2.61 6.48
CA ASP A 144 -18.82 -1.68 5.73
C ASP A 144 -18.63 -1.90 4.23
N GLU A 145 -19.71 -2.31 3.55
CA GLU A 145 -19.72 -2.59 2.11
C GLU A 145 -19.35 -1.39 1.24
N SER A 146 -19.58 -0.16 1.71
CA SER A 146 -19.19 1.05 0.99
C SER A 146 -17.68 1.33 1.04
N LEU A 147 -16.98 0.67 1.96
CA LEU A 147 -15.55 0.85 2.22
C LEU A 147 -14.71 -0.36 1.84
N ALA A 148 -15.34 -1.51 1.55
CA ALA A 148 -14.70 -2.74 1.09
C ALA A 148 -14.59 -2.79 -0.45
N HIS A 149 -13.72 -3.68 -0.95
CA HIS A 149 -13.67 -3.98 -2.39
C HIS A 149 -14.73 -5.05 -2.71
N THR A 150 -14.79 -6.10 -1.88
CA THR A 150 -15.87 -7.08 -1.92
C THR A 150 -16.45 -7.31 -0.52
N GLY A 151 -17.72 -7.71 -0.45
CA GLY A 151 -18.38 -7.96 0.82
C GLY A 151 -18.43 -6.71 1.71
N LYS A 152 -18.05 -6.84 2.98
CA LYS A 152 -18.04 -5.78 3.99
C LYS A 152 -16.66 -5.57 4.60
N GLY A 153 -15.77 -6.55 4.51
CA GLY A 153 -14.48 -6.56 5.16
C GLY A 153 -13.45 -5.72 4.42
N ALA A 154 -12.70 -4.90 5.17
CA ALA A 154 -11.45 -4.33 4.71
C ALA A 154 -10.56 -4.02 5.92
N VAL A 155 -9.29 -3.72 5.68
CA VAL A 155 -8.40 -3.19 6.71
C VAL A 155 -7.86 -1.81 6.34
N LEU A 156 -8.02 -0.86 7.25
CA LEU A 156 -7.53 0.51 7.14
C LEU A 156 -6.20 0.65 7.86
N VAL A 157 -5.13 0.86 7.09
CA VAL A 157 -3.75 0.87 7.59
C VAL A 157 -3.01 2.15 7.24
N TRP A 158 -1.98 2.46 8.03
CA TRP A 158 -0.96 3.46 7.70
C TRP A 158 0.39 2.98 8.21
N HIS A 159 1.48 3.72 7.91
CA HIS A 159 2.84 3.24 8.17
C HIS A 159 3.09 2.72 9.58
N ASP A 160 2.67 3.44 10.62
CA ASP A 160 2.92 3.06 12.02
C ASP A 160 1.76 2.24 12.64
N LYS A 161 0.67 1.98 11.88
CA LYS A 161 -0.34 0.96 12.21
C LYS A 161 -0.55 0.01 11.02
N PRO A 162 0.43 -0.85 10.73
CA PRO A 162 0.33 -1.85 9.68
C PRO A 162 -0.48 -3.09 10.11
N ALA A 163 -0.90 -3.89 9.13
CA ALA A 163 -1.38 -5.25 9.34
C ALA A 163 -0.32 -6.26 8.89
N TYR A 164 -0.18 -7.36 9.64
CA TYR A 164 0.82 -8.39 9.40
C TYR A 164 0.22 -9.78 9.25
N GLN A 165 0.80 -10.57 8.36
CA GLN A 165 0.59 -12.02 8.33
C GLN A 165 1.87 -12.72 7.88
N THR A 166 2.10 -13.93 8.40
CA THR A 166 3.22 -14.78 8.01
C THR A 166 2.70 -15.96 7.21
N ILE A 167 3.35 -16.21 6.08
CA ILE A 167 3.11 -17.37 5.20
C ILE A 167 4.36 -18.25 5.17
N GLU A 168 4.21 -19.49 4.75
CA GLU A 168 5.33 -20.42 4.54
C GLU A 168 5.71 -20.46 3.06
N VAL A 169 6.99 -20.32 2.76
CA VAL A 169 7.53 -20.28 1.40
C VAL A 169 8.61 -21.33 1.18
N LYS A 170 8.89 -21.64 -0.09
CA LYS A 170 9.91 -22.59 -0.53
C LYS A 170 11.02 -21.90 -1.31
N ALA A 171 12.26 -22.33 -1.07
CA ALA A 171 13.44 -21.84 -1.74
C ALA A 171 13.28 -21.93 -3.26
N GLY A 172 13.57 -20.84 -3.96
CA GLY A 172 13.52 -20.76 -5.42
C GLY A 172 12.11 -20.72 -6.02
N GLN A 173 11.05 -20.90 -5.24
CA GLN A 173 9.67 -20.82 -5.71
C GLN A 173 9.23 -19.35 -5.78
N PRO A 174 8.83 -18.82 -6.95
CA PRO A 174 8.26 -17.49 -7.03
C PRO A 174 6.95 -17.40 -6.23
N VAL A 175 6.82 -16.32 -5.47
CA VAL A 175 5.66 -15.99 -4.65
C VAL A 175 5.08 -14.67 -5.16
N THR A 176 3.86 -14.70 -5.66
CA THR A 176 3.16 -13.51 -6.15
C THR A 176 2.16 -13.06 -5.11
N ILE A 177 2.32 -11.84 -4.61
CA ILE A 177 1.37 -11.20 -3.70
C ILE A 177 0.49 -10.28 -4.52
N THR A 178 -0.82 -10.40 -4.34
CA THR A 178 -1.81 -9.51 -4.94
C THR A 178 -2.76 -9.01 -3.85
N ALA A 179 -3.15 -7.74 -3.93
CA ALA A 179 -4.17 -7.16 -3.07
C ALA A 179 -4.94 -6.08 -3.83
N TRP A 180 -6.19 -5.83 -3.43
CA TRP A 180 -6.90 -4.62 -3.80
C TRP A 180 -6.56 -3.53 -2.80
N VAL A 181 -6.25 -2.34 -3.31
CA VAL A 181 -5.87 -1.18 -2.49
C VAL A 181 -6.61 0.07 -2.93
N LYS A 182 -7.00 0.90 -1.95
CA LYS A 182 -7.68 2.18 -2.18
C LYS A 182 -7.13 3.23 -1.24
N PHE A 183 -6.80 4.39 -1.78
CA PHE A 183 -6.37 5.51 -0.94
C PHE A 183 -7.57 6.01 -0.13
N CYS A 184 -7.39 6.21 1.18
CA CYS A 184 -8.45 6.76 2.02
C CYS A 184 -8.26 8.26 2.22
N LYS A 185 -7.17 8.63 2.91
CA LYS A 185 -6.89 10.02 3.30
C LYS A 185 -5.46 10.21 3.76
N GLN A 186 -5.09 11.48 3.89
CA GLN A 186 -3.93 11.92 4.64
C GLN A 186 -4.37 12.69 5.88
N GLU A 187 -3.66 12.47 6.97
CA GLU A 187 -3.84 13.22 8.22
C GLU A 187 -2.47 13.60 8.77
N ASP A 188 -2.37 14.73 9.46
CA ASP A 188 -1.12 15.05 10.15
C ASP A 188 -0.81 14.02 11.24
N LYS A 189 0.48 13.71 11.36
CA LYS A 189 0.99 13.03 12.53
C LYS A 189 0.97 14.00 13.70
N GLU A 190 0.59 13.49 14.87
CA GLU A 190 0.73 14.25 16.10
C GLU A 190 2.21 14.64 16.27
N PRO A 191 2.50 15.87 16.74
CA PRO A 191 3.84 16.24 17.14
C PRO A 191 4.35 15.24 18.15
N LYS A 192 5.55 14.72 17.93
CA LYS A 192 6.22 13.85 18.90
C LYS A 192 6.69 14.63 20.12
#